data_AF-A0A3M1AQ56-F1
#
_entry.id   AF-A0A3M1AQ56-F1
#
_cell.length_a   1.000
_cell.length_b   1.000
_cell.length_c   1.000
_cell.angle_alpha   90.00
_cell.angle_beta   90.00
_cell.angle_gamma   90.00
#
_symmetry.space_group_name_H-M   'P 1'
#
loop_
_entity.id
_entity.type
_entity.pdbx_description
1 polymer ?
#
loop_
_entity_poly.entity_id
_entity_poly.type
_entity_poly.pdbx_seq_one_letter_code
_entity_poly.pdbx_strand_id
1 'polypeptide(L)'
;MSKIRVGVLMGGNSPEHEISLVTGQAVIREIDGERYETVPLVLGRDTTPAQIERLLHQAVATPPGIDVVFIAMHGHPGEDGTVQAICEEVGVPYTGSGVEASRIGMDKVATKERLTRAGLFVPISYEVTETLWHTCAEEVLERIRCYL
;
A
#
# COMPACT_ATOMS: atom_id res chain seq x y z
N MET A 1 22.21 -18.80 -14.33
CA MET A 1 20.85 -18.25 -14.60
C MET A 1 20.99 -16.74 -14.66
N SER A 2 20.19 -16.04 -15.47
CA SER A 2 20.10 -14.57 -15.38
C SER A 2 19.53 -14.17 -14.03
N LYS A 3 19.99 -13.04 -13.47
CA LYS A 3 19.43 -12.49 -12.23
C LYS A 3 18.00 -12.03 -12.49
N ILE A 4 17.14 -12.14 -11.49
CA ILE A 4 15.79 -11.60 -11.53
C ILE A 4 15.87 -10.09 -11.28
N ARG A 5 15.25 -9.29 -12.14
CA ARG A 5 15.25 -7.83 -12.07
C ARG A 5 14.10 -7.33 -11.21
N VAL A 6 14.41 -6.72 -10.08
CA VAL A 6 13.44 -6.29 -9.07
C VAL A 6 13.30 -4.77 -9.12
N GLY A 7 12.14 -4.27 -9.58
CA GLY A 7 11.79 -2.86 -9.47
C GLY A 7 11.42 -2.53 -8.02
N VAL A 8 12.22 -1.71 -7.33
CA VAL A 8 11.93 -1.32 -5.94
C VAL A 8 11.17 0.00 -5.93
N LEU A 9 9.86 -0.06 -5.72
CA LEU A 9 8.95 1.08 -5.76
C LEU A 9 8.84 1.76 -4.39
N MET A 10 9.28 3.02 -4.30
CA MET A 10 9.43 3.75 -3.03
C MET A 10 9.08 5.25 -3.17
N GLY A 11 8.94 5.94 -2.06
CA GLY A 11 8.46 7.33 -1.97
C GLY A 11 6.92 7.42 -2.04
N GLY A 12 6.41 8.40 -2.79
CA GLY A 12 4.98 8.58 -3.07
C GLY A 12 4.31 9.72 -2.30
N ASN A 13 3.05 10.00 -2.64
CA ASN A 13 2.23 11.03 -2.00
C ASN A 13 1.63 10.52 -0.67
N SER A 14 2.48 10.40 0.35
CA SER A 14 2.11 9.95 1.69
C SER A 14 2.84 10.77 2.76
N PRO A 15 2.23 10.98 3.94
CA PRO A 15 2.95 11.52 5.10
C PRO A 15 4.23 10.74 5.44
N GLU A 16 4.26 9.45 5.09
CA GLU A 16 5.36 8.52 5.35
C GLU A 16 6.36 8.42 4.18
N HIS A 17 6.38 9.40 3.28
CA HIS A 17 7.28 9.46 2.12
C HIS A 17 8.75 9.17 2.46
N GLU A 18 9.31 9.82 3.48
CA GLU A 18 10.72 9.62 3.86
C GLU A 18 10.96 8.19 4.38
N ILE A 19 9.98 7.62 5.09
CA ILE A 19 10.05 6.25 5.61
C ILE A 19 10.01 5.24 4.46
N SER A 20 9.21 5.51 3.44
CA SER A 20 9.15 4.76 2.19
C SER A 20 10.50 4.74 1.46
N LEU A 21 11.18 5.90 1.35
CA LEU A 21 12.53 5.98 0.77
C LEU A 21 13.56 5.16 1.56
N VAL A 22 13.56 5.29 2.89
CA VAL A 22 14.46 4.52 3.76
C VAL A 22 14.21 3.01 3.61
N THR A 23 12.94 2.61 3.56
CA THR A 23 12.53 1.21 3.36
C THR A 23 13.05 0.67 2.03
N GLY A 24 12.79 1.38 0.93
CA GLY A 24 13.25 0.97 -0.41
C GLY A 24 14.77 0.91 -0.51
N GLN A 25 15.48 1.87 0.07
CA GLN A 25 16.94 1.87 0.07
C GLN A 25 17.53 0.72 0.89
N ALA A 26 16.89 0.31 1.97
CA ALA A 26 17.28 -0.87 2.73
C ALA A 26 17.10 -2.15 1.90
N VAL A 27 15.98 -2.30 1.19
CA VAL A 27 15.75 -3.43 0.27
C VAL A 27 16.86 -3.51 -0.79
N ILE A 28 17.18 -2.38 -1.44
CA ILE A 28 18.24 -2.33 -2.46
C ILE A 28 19.59 -2.77 -1.91
N ARG A 29 19.92 -2.38 -0.68
CA ARG A 29 21.22 -2.65 -0.07
C ARG A 29 21.38 -4.11 0.38
N GLU A 30 20.31 -4.71 0.89
CA GLU A 30 20.38 -6.01 1.59
C GLU A 30 19.92 -7.20 0.75
N ILE A 31 19.23 -6.97 -0.37
CA ILE A 31 18.78 -8.07 -1.24
C ILE A 31 19.95 -8.87 -1.79
N ASP A 32 19.77 -10.19 -1.94
CA ASP A 32 20.80 -11.10 -2.46
C ASP A 32 21.20 -10.73 -3.90
N GLY A 33 22.32 -10.01 -4.02
CA GLY A 33 22.84 -9.53 -5.29
C GLY A 33 23.32 -10.64 -6.22
N GLU A 34 23.51 -11.88 -5.77
CA GLU A 34 23.83 -13.00 -6.67
C GLU A 34 22.59 -13.48 -7.42
N ARG A 35 21.41 -13.33 -6.83
CA ARG A 35 20.12 -13.77 -7.39
C ARG A 35 19.33 -12.65 -8.04
N TYR A 36 19.47 -11.44 -7.54
CA TYR A 36 18.64 -10.30 -7.92
C TYR A 36 19.46 -9.11 -8.42
N GLU A 37 18.90 -8.37 -9.36
CA GLU A 37 19.39 -7.06 -9.79
C GLU A 37 18.30 -6.03 -9.53
N THR A 38 18.60 -4.95 -8.80
CA THR A 38 17.58 -3.98 -8.41
C THR A 38 17.51 -2.77 -9.33
N VAL A 39 16.29 -2.34 -9.64
CA VAL A 39 16.01 -1.10 -10.36
C VAL A 39 15.23 -0.17 -9.43
N PRO A 40 15.81 0.95 -8.96
CA PRO A 40 15.10 1.89 -8.10
C PRO A 40 13.98 2.60 -8.88
N LEU A 41 12.76 2.59 -8.34
CA LEU A 41 11.59 3.29 -8.86
C LEU A 41 11.12 4.30 -7.80
N VAL A 42 11.62 5.53 -7.89
CA VAL A 42 11.44 6.57 -6.86
C VAL A 42 10.31 7.51 -7.26
N LEU A 43 9.30 7.62 -6.40
CA LEU A 43 8.12 8.46 -6.59
C LEU A 43 8.22 9.74 -5.76
N GLY A 44 7.85 10.89 -6.36
CA GLY A 44 7.76 12.17 -5.68
C GLY A 44 6.53 12.32 -4.77
N ARG A 45 6.50 13.38 -3.97
CA ARG A 45 5.39 13.69 -3.05
C ARG A 45 4.09 14.08 -3.76
N ASP A 46 4.19 14.51 -5.00
CA ASP A 46 3.08 14.90 -5.88
C ASP A 46 2.70 13.81 -6.89
N THR A 47 3.29 12.62 -6.77
CA THR A 47 3.05 11.52 -7.71
C THR A 47 1.61 11.03 -7.61
N THR A 48 0.94 10.99 -8.76
CA THR A 48 -0.42 10.46 -8.91
C THR A 48 -0.41 8.98 -9.30
N PRO A 49 -1.50 8.23 -9.07
CA PRO A 49 -1.63 6.84 -9.52
C PRO A 49 -1.32 6.64 -11.02
N ALA A 50 -1.80 7.53 -11.88
CA ALA A 50 -1.52 7.47 -13.33
C ALA A 50 -0.02 7.65 -13.66
N GLN A 51 0.72 8.42 -12.86
CA GLN A 51 2.17 8.54 -13.03
C GLN A 51 2.90 7.26 -12.58
N ILE A 52 2.39 6.56 -11.56
CA ILE A 52 2.91 5.25 -11.12
C ILE A 52 2.71 4.20 -12.23
N GLU A 53 1.50 4.12 -12.78
CA GLU A 53 1.16 3.23 -13.88
C GLU A 53 2.09 3.42 -15.09
N ARG A 54 2.27 4.68 -15.52
CA ARG A 54 3.20 5.02 -16.60
C ARG A 54 4.64 4.61 -16.29
N LEU A 55 5.11 4.82 -15.06
CA LEU A 55 6.45 4.42 -14.64
C LEU A 55 6.62 2.89 -14.69
N LEU A 56 5.63 2.13 -14.24
CA LEU A 56 5.67 0.67 -14.27
C LEU A 56 5.63 0.12 -15.69
N HIS A 57 4.79 0.66 -16.57
CA HIS A 57 4.82 0.32 -17.99
C HIS A 57 6.20 0.55 -18.62
N GLN A 58 6.84 1.68 -18.32
CA GLN A 58 8.19 2.00 -18.80
C GLN A 58 9.24 1.04 -18.24
N ALA A 59 9.18 0.71 -16.95
CA ALA A 59 10.13 -0.18 -16.28
C ALA A 59 10.04 -1.62 -16.80
N VAL A 60 8.84 -2.09 -17.14
CA VAL A 60 8.62 -3.41 -17.76
C VAL A 60 9.06 -3.42 -19.23
N ALA A 61 8.74 -2.37 -19.98
CA ALA A 61 8.98 -2.33 -21.43
C ALA A 61 10.43 -2.01 -21.83
N THR A 62 11.21 -1.33 -20.99
CA THR A 62 12.58 -0.87 -21.33
C THR A 62 13.59 -2.00 -21.13
N PRO A 63 14.20 -2.57 -22.19
CA PRO A 63 15.12 -3.69 -22.02
C PRO A 63 16.46 -3.27 -21.40
N PRO A 64 17.01 -4.04 -20.45
CA PRO A 64 16.35 -5.16 -19.78
C PRO A 64 15.27 -4.68 -18.78
N GLY A 65 14.03 -5.15 -18.95
CA GLY A 65 12.88 -4.75 -18.14
C GLY A 65 12.91 -5.35 -16.73
N ILE A 66 12.02 -4.91 -15.85
CA ILE A 66 11.84 -5.55 -14.53
C ILE A 66 10.97 -6.80 -14.64
N ASP A 67 11.25 -7.80 -13.80
CA ASP A 67 10.51 -9.06 -13.72
C ASP A 67 9.47 -9.05 -12.59
N VAL A 68 9.69 -8.24 -11.55
CA VAL A 68 8.83 -8.15 -10.36
C VAL A 68 8.99 -6.79 -9.68
N VAL A 69 7.94 -6.30 -9.04
CA VAL A 69 7.95 -5.08 -8.22
C VAL A 69 8.04 -5.45 -6.73
N PHE A 70 9.03 -4.91 -6.04
CA PHE A 70 9.02 -4.84 -4.59
C PHE A 70 8.32 -3.54 -4.18
N ILE A 71 7.16 -3.63 -3.53
CA ILE A 71 6.41 -2.47 -3.04
C ILE A 71 6.98 -2.06 -1.67
N ALA A 72 7.68 -0.94 -1.61
CA ALA A 72 8.22 -0.34 -0.40
C ALA A 72 7.51 0.98 -0.04
N MET A 73 6.26 1.14 -0.50
CA MET A 73 5.41 2.31 -0.25
C MET A 73 4.63 2.17 1.05
N HIS A 74 4.26 3.31 1.65
CA HIS A 74 3.46 3.41 2.89
C HIS A 74 2.22 4.29 2.66
N GLY A 75 1.13 4.00 3.35
CA GLY A 75 -0.12 4.76 3.25
C GLY A 75 -0.79 4.65 1.87
N HIS A 76 -1.69 5.59 1.56
CA HIS A 76 -2.18 5.78 0.20
C HIS A 76 -1.06 6.33 -0.70
N PRO A 77 -0.83 5.81 -1.92
CA PRO A 77 -1.54 4.71 -2.59
C PRO A 77 -0.87 3.31 -2.44
N GLY A 78 0.11 3.15 -1.54
CA GLY A 78 0.91 1.93 -1.41
C GLY A 78 0.21 0.73 -0.74
N GLU A 79 -0.69 0.99 0.20
CA GLU A 79 -1.22 -0.03 1.12
C GLU A 79 -2.72 -0.30 0.98
N ASP A 80 -3.44 0.51 0.20
CA ASP A 80 -4.91 0.48 0.12
C ASP A 80 -5.46 -0.31 -1.07
N GLY A 81 -4.59 -0.99 -1.82
CA GLY A 81 -4.94 -1.73 -3.04
C GLY A 81 -4.67 -0.97 -4.33
N THR A 82 -4.38 0.33 -4.29
CA THR A 82 -4.19 1.15 -5.50
C THR A 82 -2.98 0.70 -6.32
N VAL A 83 -1.79 0.64 -5.72
CA VAL A 83 -0.57 0.21 -6.43
C VAL A 83 -0.64 -1.26 -6.84
N GLN A 84 -1.28 -2.10 -6.02
CA GLN A 84 -1.51 -3.52 -6.33
C GLN A 84 -2.35 -3.67 -7.60
N ALA A 85 -3.43 -2.88 -7.72
CA ALA A 85 -4.29 -2.90 -8.89
C ALA A 85 -3.55 -2.43 -10.14
N ILE A 86 -2.70 -1.39 -10.01
CA ILE A 86 -1.83 -0.94 -11.09
C ILE A 86 -0.85 -2.05 -11.50
N CYS A 87 -0.24 -2.76 -10.56
CA CYS A 87 0.65 -3.88 -10.90
C CYS A 87 -0.09 -5.01 -11.66
N GLU A 88 -1.32 -5.34 -11.25
CA GLU A 88 -2.16 -6.33 -11.93
C GLU A 88 -2.56 -5.88 -13.35
N GLU A 89 -2.89 -4.59 -13.52
CA GLU A 89 -3.22 -3.98 -14.82
C GLU A 89 -2.01 -3.95 -15.77
N VAL A 90 -0.84 -3.56 -15.27
CA VAL A 90 0.43 -3.60 -16.02
C VAL A 90 0.87 -5.03 -16.32
N GLY A 91 0.37 -6.03 -15.58
CA GLY A 91 0.74 -7.42 -15.71
C GLY A 91 2.11 -7.76 -15.11
N VAL A 92 2.58 -6.97 -14.13
CA VAL A 92 3.86 -7.21 -13.43
C VAL A 92 3.61 -7.84 -12.05
N PRO A 93 4.26 -8.98 -11.73
CA PRO A 93 4.20 -9.55 -10.39
C PRO A 93 4.69 -8.57 -9.33
N TYR A 94 4.17 -8.66 -8.11
CA TYR A 94 4.57 -7.79 -7.00
C TYR A 94 4.60 -8.50 -5.65
N THR A 95 5.32 -7.91 -4.69
CA THR A 95 5.38 -8.40 -3.30
C THR A 95 4.22 -7.91 -2.46
N GLY A 96 3.79 -8.70 -1.48
CA GLY A 96 2.81 -8.30 -0.46
C GLY A 96 1.42 -8.89 -0.70
N SER A 97 0.41 -8.25 -0.10
CA SER A 97 -1.00 -8.62 -0.22
C SER A 97 -1.58 -8.22 -1.57
N GLY A 98 -2.55 -9.00 -2.07
CA GLY A 98 -3.31 -8.65 -3.28
C GLY A 98 -4.29 -7.50 -3.04
N VAL A 99 -4.89 -6.97 -4.12
CA VAL A 99 -5.77 -5.78 -4.12
C VAL A 99 -6.81 -5.81 -3.00
N GLU A 100 -7.63 -6.86 -2.95
CA GLU A 100 -8.73 -6.94 -1.98
C GLU A 100 -8.23 -7.06 -0.53
N ALA A 101 -7.15 -7.79 -0.31
CA ALA A 101 -6.57 -7.95 1.02
C ALA A 101 -5.96 -6.65 1.53
N SER A 102 -5.27 -5.89 0.67
CA SER A 102 -4.75 -4.56 0.97
C SER A 102 -5.88 -3.57 1.28
N ARG A 103 -6.93 -3.54 0.44
CA ARG A 103 -8.10 -2.68 0.66
C ARG A 103 -8.79 -2.96 2.00
N ILE A 104 -9.03 -4.22 2.32
CA ILE A 104 -9.60 -4.61 3.61
C ILE A 104 -8.65 -4.23 4.74
N GLY A 105 -7.34 -4.54 4.62
CA GLY A 105 -6.34 -4.28 5.64
C GLY A 105 -6.19 -2.80 6.00
N MET A 106 -6.32 -1.90 5.01
CA MET A 106 -6.28 -0.45 5.23
C MET A 106 -7.55 0.08 5.92
N ASP A 107 -8.71 -0.49 5.58
CA ASP A 107 -9.98 -0.11 6.20
C ASP A 107 -10.17 -0.80 7.57
N LYS A 108 -10.01 -0.04 8.65
CA LYS A 108 -10.14 -0.55 10.01
C LYS A 108 -11.55 -1.07 10.33
N VAL A 109 -12.60 -0.51 9.73
CA VAL A 109 -13.98 -0.97 9.95
C VAL A 109 -14.14 -2.32 9.25
N ALA A 110 -13.80 -2.41 7.96
CA ALA A 110 -13.88 -3.63 7.17
C ALA A 110 -13.02 -4.76 7.75
N THR A 111 -11.78 -4.45 8.19
CA THR A 111 -10.90 -5.41 8.87
C THR A 111 -11.57 -5.97 10.12
N LYS A 112 -12.09 -5.12 11.00
CA LYS A 112 -12.74 -5.56 12.25
C LYS A 112 -13.96 -6.43 11.99
N GLU A 113 -14.78 -6.06 11.01
CA GLU A 113 -15.92 -6.88 10.62
C GLU A 113 -15.48 -8.25 10.09
N ARG A 114 -14.44 -8.30 9.26
CA ARG A 114 -13.91 -9.54 8.70
C ARG A 114 -13.37 -10.47 9.81
N LEU A 115 -12.62 -9.92 10.75
CA LEU A 115 -12.10 -10.66 11.91
C LEU A 115 -13.23 -11.15 12.84
N THR A 116 -14.22 -10.30 13.11
CA THR A 116 -15.37 -10.66 13.95
C THR A 116 -16.18 -11.80 13.34
N ARG A 117 -16.45 -11.75 12.03
CA ARG A 117 -17.14 -12.85 11.31
C ARG A 117 -16.34 -14.16 11.33
N ALA A 118 -15.01 -14.08 11.45
CA ALA A 118 -14.13 -15.24 11.61
C ALA A 118 -14.05 -15.75 13.07
N GLY A 119 -14.79 -15.16 14.01
CA GLY A 119 -14.79 -15.54 15.42
C GLY A 119 -13.60 -14.99 16.22
N LEU A 120 -12.87 -14.00 15.69
CA LEU A 120 -11.76 -13.37 16.39
C LEU A 120 -12.25 -12.15 17.18
N PHE A 121 -11.70 -11.99 18.39
CA PHE A 121 -11.96 -10.82 19.22
C PHE A 121 -11.27 -9.58 18.64
N VAL A 122 -12.02 -8.48 18.53
CA VAL A 122 -11.51 -7.17 18.12
C VAL A 122 -11.93 -6.09 19.14
N PRO A 123 -11.22 -4.95 19.22
CA PRO A 123 -11.64 -3.85 20.08
C PRO A 123 -13.04 -3.38 19.72
N ILE A 124 -13.90 -3.22 20.73
CA ILE A 124 -15.24 -2.65 20.53
C ILE A 124 -15.06 -1.23 19.97
N SER A 125 -15.76 -0.92 18.90
CA SER A 125 -15.67 0.39 18.27
C SER A 125 -16.98 0.84 17.67
N TYR A 126 -17.14 2.15 17.59
CA TYR A 126 -18.23 2.81 16.91
C TYR A 126 -17.68 3.64 15.75
N GLU A 127 -18.15 3.38 14.53
CA GLU A 127 -17.78 4.18 13.37
C GLU A 127 -18.49 5.54 13.42
N VAL A 128 -17.72 6.60 13.18
CA VAL A 128 -18.25 7.95 13.10
C VAL A 128 -17.86 8.54 11.76
N THR A 129 -18.86 8.79 10.91
CA THR A 129 -18.67 9.47 9.63
C THR A 129 -18.77 10.99 9.82
N GLU A 130 -18.24 11.75 8.85
CA GLU A 130 -18.37 13.21 8.82
C GLU A 130 -19.85 13.65 8.86
N THR A 131 -20.70 13.01 8.05
CA THR A 131 -22.15 13.28 8.06
C THR A 131 -22.75 13.05 9.43
N LEU A 132 -22.49 11.90 10.06
CA LEU A 132 -23.02 11.57 11.37
C LEU A 132 -22.56 12.57 12.44
N TRP A 133 -21.29 12.97 12.38
CA TRP A 133 -20.74 13.98 13.28
C TRP A 133 -21.46 15.32 13.12
N HIS A 134 -21.67 15.78 11.89
CA HIS A 134 -22.32 17.08 11.66
C HIS A 134 -23.82 17.09 11.91
N THR A 135 -24.51 15.95 11.76
CA THR A 135 -25.96 15.88 11.97
C THR A 135 -26.33 15.51 13.42
N CYS A 136 -25.48 14.76 14.13
CA CYS A 136 -25.83 14.09 15.38
C CYS A 136 -24.67 14.08 16.41
N ALA A 137 -23.84 15.14 16.49
CA ALA A 137 -22.66 15.19 17.36
C ALA A 137 -22.94 14.82 18.83
N GLU A 138 -24.03 15.31 19.41
CA GLU A 138 -24.37 15.05 20.81
C GLU A 138 -24.65 13.57 21.07
N GLU A 139 -25.41 12.91 20.18
CA GLU A 139 -25.68 11.47 20.25
C GLU A 139 -24.40 10.65 20.07
N VAL A 140 -23.52 11.07 19.15
CA VAL A 140 -22.20 10.43 18.97
C VAL A 140 -21.39 10.51 20.26
N LEU A 141 -21.34 11.68 20.91
CA LEU A 141 -20.61 11.87 22.17
C LEU A 141 -21.21 11.03 23.31
N GLU A 142 -22.53 10.98 23.44
CA GLU A 142 -23.19 10.13 24.42
C GLU A 142 -22.85 8.65 24.20
N ARG A 143 -22.86 8.21 22.94
CA ARG A 143 -22.55 6.81 22.57
C ARG A 143 -21.09 6.44 22.81
N ILE A 144 -20.15 7.35 22.56
CA ILE A 144 -18.72 7.12 22.81
C ILE A 144 -18.40 7.08 24.30
N ARG A 145 -19.14 7.79 25.18
CA ARG A 145 -18.95 7.69 26.64
C ARG A 145 -19.11 6.27 27.16
N CYS A 146 -19.89 5.42 26.51
CA CYS A 146 -20.03 4.02 26.90
C CYS A 146 -18.76 3.17 26.65
N TYR A 147 -17.76 3.73 25.97
CA TYR A 147 -16.49 3.08 25.64
C TYR A 147 -15.30 3.60 26.48
N LEU A 148 -15.52 4.64 27.30
CA LEU A 148 -14.52 5.25 28.21
C LEU A 148 -14.80 4.87 29.66
#